data_AF-A0A833ZAD1-F1
#
_entry.id   AF-A0A833ZAD1-F1
#
_cell.length_a   1.000
_cell.length_b   1.000
_cell.length_c   1.000
_cell.angle_alpha   90.00
_cell.angle_beta   90.00
_cell.angle_gamma   90.00
#
_symmetry.space_group_name_H-M   'P 1'
#
loop_
_entity.id
_entity.type
_entity.pdbx_description
1 polymer ?
#
loop_
_entity_poly.entity_id
_entity_poly.type
_entity_poly.pdbx_seq_one_letter_code
_entity_poly.pdbx_strand_id
1 'polypeptide(L)'
;MTDNYGTKAKGDRQLRDSIIGVKEVFKASPFLVGDDCVSVMNGTDEGISAWITINFLTAVNLHQLCAHRVLQVLKNKVHSTEEVNDMEFYAFSYYYDLATNVGLIVCQTVVTQPQSNPFMCMDLTYVSLLLQEFGFLRNEVLKLTQKINNVETNWALGAIFHYIDSLNGQKSRAL
;
A
#
# COMPACT_ATOMS: atom_id res chain seq x y z
N MET A 1 -50.46 -8.04 -18.49
CA MET A 1 -49.51 -6.94 -18.24
C MET A 1 -48.78 -7.28 -16.95
N THR A 2 -47.78 -8.15 -17.06
CA THR A 2 -47.08 -8.78 -15.93
C THR A 2 -45.57 -8.71 -16.19
N ASP A 3 -44.84 -8.27 -15.16
CA ASP A 3 -43.46 -8.62 -14.85
C ASP A 3 -42.29 -8.10 -15.70
N ASN A 4 -42.15 -6.77 -15.80
CA ASN A 4 -40.81 -6.16 -15.95
C ASN A 4 -40.16 -5.83 -14.58
N TYR A 5 -40.96 -5.72 -13.52
CA TYR A 5 -40.47 -5.44 -12.16
C TYR A 5 -39.84 -6.66 -11.49
N GLY A 6 -40.39 -7.86 -11.69
CA GLY A 6 -39.84 -9.12 -11.13
C GLY A 6 -38.46 -9.48 -11.70
N THR A 7 -38.25 -9.26 -13.00
CA THR A 7 -36.98 -9.54 -13.69
C THR A 7 -35.88 -8.56 -13.29
N LYS A 8 -36.21 -7.28 -13.13
CA LYS A 8 -35.29 -6.25 -12.62
C LYS A 8 -34.90 -6.50 -11.16
N ALA A 9 -35.87 -6.85 -10.31
CA ALA A 9 -35.62 -7.18 -8.91
C ALA A 9 -34.76 -8.45 -8.73
N LYS A 10 -34.88 -9.42 -9.65
CA LYS A 10 -34.03 -10.63 -9.68
C LYS A 10 -32.59 -10.30 -10.06
N GLY A 11 -32.39 -9.42 -11.05
CA GLY A 11 -31.06 -8.93 -11.44
C GLY A 11 -30.36 -8.14 -10.32
N ASP A 12 -31.09 -7.25 -9.65
CA ASP A 12 -30.56 -6.47 -8.54
C ASP A 12 -30.19 -7.35 -7.34
N ARG A 13 -30.93 -8.44 -7.10
CA ARG A 13 -30.62 -9.40 -6.04
C ARG A 13 -29.35 -10.19 -6.38
N GLN A 14 -29.26 -10.72 -7.59
CA GLN A 14 -28.09 -11.47 -8.04
C GLN A 14 -26.81 -10.62 -8.01
N LEU A 15 -26.90 -9.35 -8.40
CA LEU A 15 -25.77 -8.42 -8.34
C LEU A 15 -25.30 -8.17 -6.90
N ARG A 16 -26.24 -7.97 -5.97
CA ARG A 16 -25.92 -7.83 -4.54
C ARG A 16 -25.26 -9.07 -3.98
N ASP A 17 -25.77 -10.25 -4.32
CA ASP A 17 -25.21 -11.53 -3.85
C ASP A 17 -23.77 -11.73 -4.36
N SER A 18 -23.48 -11.37 -5.62
CA SER A 18 -22.13 -11.39 -6.18
C SER A 18 -21.19 -10.42 -5.47
N ILE A 19 -21.61 -9.18 -5.22
CA ILE A 19 -20.81 -8.18 -4.51
C ILE A 19 -20.47 -8.69 -3.10
N ILE A 20 -21.45 -9.22 -2.38
CA ILE A 20 -21.26 -9.79 -1.04
C ILE A 20 -20.24 -10.93 -1.10
N GLY A 21 -20.38 -11.87 -2.03
CA GLY A 21 -19.45 -12.99 -2.18
C GLY A 21 -18.01 -12.52 -2.42
N VAL A 22 -17.82 -11.52 -3.28
CA VAL A 22 -16.49 -10.95 -3.53
C VAL A 22 -15.95 -10.23 -2.29
N LYS A 23 -16.76 -9.48 -1.54
CA LYS A 23 -16.34 -8.84 -0.27
C LYS A 23 -15.80 -9.86 0.73
N GLU A 24 -16.44 -11.02 0.85
CA GLU A 24 -16.01 -12.06 1.77
C GLU A 24 -14.66 -12.69 1.36
N VAL A 25 -14.42 -12.85 0.05
CA VAL A 25 -13.11 -13.28 -0.46
C VAL A 25 -12.02 -12.26 -0.11
N PHE A 26 -12.28 -10.96 -0.30
CA PHE A 26 -11.33 -9.92 0.03
C PHE A 26 -11.05 -9.83 1.53
N LYS A 27 -12.07 -9.93 2.39
CA LYS A 27 -11.89 -9.98 3.85
C LYS A 27 -11.06 -11.17 4.33
N ALA A 28 -11.12 -12.30 3.64
CA ALA A 28 -10.31 -13.48 3.95
C ALA A 28 -8.87 -13.38 3.42
N SER A 29 -8.58 -12.36 2.60
CA SER A 29 -7.25 -12.15 2.04
C SER A 29 -6.29 -11.52 3.06
N PRO A 30 -4.96 -11.63 2.86
CA PRO A 30 -3.97 -11.00 3.75
C PRO A 30 -3.91 -9.47 3.61
N PHE A 31 -4.73 -8.86 2.75
CA PHE A 31 -4.78 -7.42 2.54
C PHE A 31 -5.73 -6.74 3.53
N LEU A 32 -5.46 -5.47 3.83
CA LEU A 32 -6.40 -4.64 4.59
C LEU A 32 -7.62 -4.34 3.69
N VAL A 33 -8.84 -4.55 4.22
CA VAL A 33 -10.09 -4.41 3.48
C VAL A 33 -11.12 -3.66 4.32
N GLY A 34 -11.65 -2.56 3.77
CA GLY A 34 -12.69 -1.70 4.31
C GLY A 34 -14.06 -1.99 3.66
N ASP A 35 -15.13 -1.44 4.22
CA ASP A 35 -16.50 -1.89 3.91
C ASP A 35 -16.98 -1.59 2.48
N ASP A 36 -16.42 -0.57 1.83
CA ASP A 36 -16.77 -0.13 0.46
C ASP A 36 -15.80 -0.65 -0.61
N CYS A 37 -14.99 -1.65 -0.26
CA CYS A 37 -14.00 -2.32 -1.10
C CYS A 37 -14.50 -2.84 -2.45
N VAL A 38 -15.76 -3.28 -2.46
CA VAL A 38 -16.40 -3.88 -3.62
C VAL A 38 -17.70 -3.13 -3.85
N SER A 39 -17.74 -2.40 -4.95
CA SER A 39 -18.90 -1.67 -5.43
C SER A 39 -18.92 -1.69 -6.94
N VAL A 40 -20.07 -1.34 -7.53
CA VAL A 40 -20.18 -1.16 -8.97
C VAL A 40 -19.68 0.23 -9.31
N MET A 41 -18.64 0.31 -10.12
CA MET A 41 -18.09 1.58 -10.60
C MET A 41 -19.13 2.32 -11.45
N ASN A 42 -19.22 3.64 -11.28
CA ASN A 42 -20.05 4.47 -12.14
C ASN A 42 -19.36 4.68 -13.51
N GLY A 43 -20.14 4.88 -14.57
CA GLY A 43 -19.61 5.03 -15.93
C GLY A 43 -18.68 6.25 -16.12
N THR A 44 -18.85 7.31 -15.32
CA THR A 44 -17.91 8.45 -15.32
C THR A 44 -16.54 8.05 -14.79
N ASP A 45 -16.50 7.31 -13.68
CA ASP A 45 -15.27 6.85 -13.06
C ASP A 45 -14.58 5.81 -13.94
N GLU A 46 -15.36 4.90 -14.55
CA GLU A 46 -14.87 3.93 -15.53
C GLU A 46 -14.19 4.63 -16.71
N GLY A 47 -14.77 5.71 -17.23
CA GLY A 47 -14.20 6.50 -18.32
C GLY A 47 -12.88 7.20 -17.94
N ILE A 48 -12.80 7.80 -16.76
CA ILE A 48 -11.58 8.44 -16.25
C ILE A 48 -10.48 7.39 -16.05
N SER A 49 -10.80 6.26 -15.41
CA SER A 49 -9.86 5.15 -15.20
C SER A 49 -9.34 4.60 -16.51
N ALA A 50 -10.20 4.36 -17.50
CA ALA A 50 -9.79 3.89 -18.82
C ALA A 50 -8.85 4.89 -19.53
N TRP A 51 -9.16 6.19 -19.46
CA TRP A 51 -8.32 7.22 -20.08
C TRP A 51 -6.94 7.31 -19.41
N ILE A 52 -6.87 7.23 -18.07
CA ILE A 52 -5.61 7.17 -17.34
C ILE A 52 -4.81 5.93 -17.75
N THR A 53 -5.45 4.76 -17.82
CA THR A 53 -4.79 3.51 -18.23
C THR A 53 -4.18 3.62 -19.62
N ILE A 54 -4.93 4.14 -20.59
CA ILE A 54 -4.43 4.32 -21.96
C ILE A 54 -3.25 5.28 -21.95
N ASN A 55 -3.40 6.48 -21.36
CA ASN A 55 -2.32 7.47 -21.36
C ASN A 55 -1.09 6.98 -20.61
N PHE A 56 -1.23 6.24 -19.51
CA PHE A 56 -0.11 5.64 -18.79
C PHE A 56 0.61 4.59 -19.65
N LEU A 57 -0.13 3.70 -20.33
CA LEU A 57 0.44 2.64 -21.16
C LEU A 57 1.02 3.17 -22.49
N THR A 58 0.51 4.30 -23.00
CA THR A 58 0.98 4.89 -24.26
C THR A 58 1.99 6.03 -24.06
N ALA A 59 2.12 6.60 -22.86
CA ALA A 59 3.15 7.58 -22.56
C ALA A 59 4.52 6.89 -22.45
N VAL A 60 5.32 7.05 -23.49
CA VAL A 60 6.71 6.60 -23.55
C VAL A 60 7.53 7.24 -22.40
N ASN A 61 7.92 6.39 -21.44
CA ASN A 61 9.13 6.43 -20.59
C ASN A 61 9.34 7.53 -19.52
N LEU A 62 8.29 8.14 -18.93
CA LEU A 62 8.48 8.92 -17.69
C LEU A 62 9.12 8.06 -16.57
N HIS A 63 8.66 6.81 -16.44
CA HIS A 63 9.20 5.85 -15.48
C HIS A 63 10.70 5.57 -15.72
N GLN A 64 11.15 5.48 -16.97
CA GLN A 64 12.56 5.19 -17.27
C GLN A 64 13.48 6.32 -16.82
N LEU A 65 13.03 7.57 -16.92
CA LEU A 65 13.78 8.73 -16.44
C LEU A 65 13.87 8.75 -14.91
N CYS A 66 12.76 8.48 -14.21
CA CYS A 66 12.75 8.34 -12.75
C CYS A 66 13.69 7.22 -12.30
N ALA A 67 13.60 6.05 -12.93
CA ALA A 67 14.45 4.90 -12.62
C ALA A 67 15.93 5.22 -12.83
N HIS A 68 16.28 5.83 -13.95
CA HIS A 68 17.66 6.24 -14.21
C HIS A 68 18.16 7.21 -13.13
N ARG A 69 17.35 8.20 -12.74
CA ARG A 69 17.74 9.20 -11.73
C ARG A 69 17.88 8.57 -10.33
N VAL A 70 16.95 7.72 -9.93
CA VAL A 70 16.97 7.04 -8.63
C VAL A 70 18.16 6.09 -8.51
N LEU A 71 18.45 5.29 -9.54
CA LEU A 71 19.62 4.40 -9.53
C LEU A 71 20.92 5.16 -9.29
N GLN A 72 21.08 6.37 -9.85
CA GLN A 72 22.25 7.21 -9.58
C GLN A 72 22.32 7.68 -8.12
N VAL A 73 21.17 7.90 -7.46
CA VAL A 73 21.11 8.31 -6.05
C VAL A 73 21.46 7.14 -5.12
N LEU A 74 20.98 5.95 -5.44
CA LEU A 74 21.17 4.73 -4.63
C LEU A 74 22.54 4.07 -4.84
N LYS A 75 23.19 4.33 -5.98
CA LYS A 75 24.48 3.75 -6.35
C LYS A 75 25.50 3.83 -5.20
N ASN A 76 25.96 2.66 -4.76
CA ASN A 76 26.95 2.48 -3.68
C ASN A 76 26.54 3.04 -2.31
N LYS A 77 25.24 3.28 -2.07
CA LYS A 77 24.72 3.77 -0.78
C LYS A 77 23.93 2.75 0.00
N VAL A 78 23.53 1.65 -0.64
CA VAL A 78 22.69 0.61 -0.03
C VAL A 78 23.53 -0.66 0.13
N HIS A 79 23.50 -1.21 1.33
CA HIS A 79 24.08 -2.51 1.63
C HIS A 79 22.98 -3.57 1.52
N SER A 80 23.21 -4.60 0.71
CA SER A 80 22.31 -5.73 0.55
C SER A 80 22.66 -6.84 1.54
N THR A 81 21.65 -7.49 2.10
CA THR A 81 21.78 -8.57 3.08
C THR A 81 20.98 -9.79 2.63
N GLU A 82 21.56 -10.98 2.66
CA GLU A 82 20.92 -12.21 2.16
C GLU A 82 19.83 -12.74 3.11
N GLU A 83 19.85 -12.36 4.39
CA GLU A 83 18.86 -12.80 5.38
C GLU A 83 17.46 -12.19 5.17
N VAL A 84 17.33 -11.26 4.22
CA VAL A 84 16.07 -10.53 3.94
C VAL A 84 14.95 -11.47 3.48
N ASN A 85 15.29 -12.61 2.87
CA ASN A 85 14.26 -13.50 2.31
C ASN A 85 13.68 -14.51 3.34
N ASP A 86 14.20 -14.53 4.57
CA ASP A 86 13.76 -15.46 5.63
C ASP A 86 13.14 -14.75 6.84
N MET A 87 12.78 -13.46 6.69
CA MET A 87 12.22 -12.66 7.76
C MET A 87 10.95 -11.93 7.33
N GLU A 88 10.05 -11.73 8.28
CA GLU A 88 8.88 -10.87 8.07
C GLU A 88 9.26 -9.39 8.29
N PHE A 89 9.07 -8.57 7.26
CA PHE A 89 9.35 -7.14 7.34
C PHE A 89 8.07 -6.32 7.49
N TYR A 90 8.12 -5.39 8.43
CA TYR A 90 7.10 -4.35 8.61
C TYR A 90 7.60 -3.03 8.05
N ALA A 91 6.76 -2.36 7.26
CA ALA A 91 7.00 -1.02 6.75
C ALA A 91 5.90 -0.08 7.23
N PHE A 92 6.31 1.08 7.75
CA PHE A 92 5.41 2.05 8.39
C PHE A 92 5.77 3.48 7.96
N SER A 93 5.02 4.47 8.46
CA SER A 93 5.17 5.89 8.11
C SER A 93 5.06 6.11 6.59
N TYR A 94 6.08 6.67 5.94
CA TYR A 94 6.02 7.09 4.54
C TYR A 94 5.66 5.95 3.57
N TYR A 95 6.11 4.72 3.81
CA TYR A 95 5.73 3.56 2.98
C TYR A 95 4.22 3.29 3.04
N TYR A 96 3.62 3.43 4.23
CA TYR A 96 2.18 3.26 4.45
C TYR A 96 1.40 4.41 3.79
N ASP A 97 1.83 5.66 4.00
CA ASP A 97 1.17 6.84 3.43
C ASP A 97 1.24 6.84 1.91
N LEU A 98 2.40 6.50 1.33
CA LEU A 98 2.57 6.39 -0.11
C LEU A 98 1.66 5.31 -0.71
N ALA A 99 1.62 4.13 -0.10
CA ALA A 99 0.74 3.05 -0.55
C ALA A 99 -0.75 3.41 -0.43
N THR A 100 -1.14 4.18 0.59
CA THR A 100 -2.49 4.73 0.70
C THR A 100 -2.78 5.71 -0.43
N ASN A 101 -1.87 6.67 -0.66
CA ASN A 101 -2.02 7.74 -1.64
C ASN A 101 -2.14 7.23 -3.08
N VAL A 102 -1.47 6.12 -3.40
CA VAL A 102 -1.51 5.51 -4.74
C VAL A 102 -2.53 4.37 -4.85
N GLY A 103 -3.35 4.16 -3.82
CA GLY A 103 -4.41 3.15 -3.81
C GLY A 103 -3.93 1.71 -3.79
N LEU A 104 -2.70 1.46 -3.33
CA LEU A 104 -2.15 0.10 -3.13
C LEU A 104 -2.65 -0.53 -1.84
N ILE A 105 -3.05 0.28 -0.86
CA ILE A 105 -3.82 -0.20 0.30
C ILE A 105 -5.28 -0.20 -0.13
N VAL A 106 -5.75 -1.38 -0.50
CA VAL A 106 -7.11 -1.60 -0.97
C VAL A 106 -8.06 -1.12 0.13
N CYS A 107 -9.10 -0.40 -0.26
CA CYS A 107 -10.29 -0.14 0.55
C CYS A 107 -10.23 0.95 1.64
N GLN A 108 -9.30 1.90 1.58
CA GLN A 108 -9.51 3.17 2.30
C GLN A 108 -10.27 4.11 1.37
N THR A 109 -11.60 4.18 1.54
CA THR A 109 -12.44 5.15 0.84
C THR A 109 -12.08 6.57 1.24
N VAL A 110 -11.17 7.16 0.47
CA VAL A 110 -11.51 8.33 -0.31
C VAL A 110 -10.90 7.99 -1.67
N VAL A 111 -11.70 7.98 -2.74
CA VAL A 111 -11.15 8.38 -4.03
C VAL A 111 -10.78 9.83 -3.81
N THR A 112 -9.63 10.09 -3.18
CA THR A 112 -8.92 11.32 -3.45
C THR A 112 -8.73 11.18 -4.94
N GLN A 113 -9.43 12.01 -5.72
CA GLN A 113 -9.02 12.27 -7.10
C GLN A 113 -7.50 12.21 -7.10
N PRO A 114 -6.86 11.39 -7.94
CA PRO A 114 -5.42 11.27 -7.91
C PRO A 114 -4.90 12.69 -8.00
N GLN A 115 -4.50 13.24 -6.84
CA GLN A 115 -4.00 14.59 -6.80
C GLN A 115 -2.71 14.40 -7.54
N SER A 116 -2.64 14.92 -8.76
CA SER A 116 -1.52 14.66 -9.63
C SER A 116 -0.29 15.18 -8.90
N ASN A 117 0.41 14.27 -8.22
CA ASN A 117 1.61 14.60 -7.49
C ASN A 117 2.72 14.49 -8.52
N PRO A 118 3.36 15.62 -8.90
CA PRO A 118 4.41 15.60 -9.92
C PRO A 118 5.59 14.68 -9.54
N PHE A 119 5.71 14.31 -8.27
CA PHE A 119 6.80 13.50 -7.72
C PHE A 119 6.45 12.02 -7.55
N MET A 120 5.22 11.59 -7.85
CA MET A 120 4.77 10.21 -7.64
C MET A 120 5.63 9.17 -8.39
N CYS A 121 6.07 9.50 -9.60
CA CYS A 121 7.00 8.65 -10.35
C CYS A 121 8.33 8.46 -9.62
N MET A 122 8.88 9.53 -9.05
CA MET A 122 10.14 9.47 -8.30
C MET A 122 9.96 8.67 -7.01
N ASP A 123 8.90 8.92 -6.24
CA ASP A 123 8.64 8.29 -4.94
C ASP A 123 8.43 6.77 -5.08
N LEU A 124 7.57 6.35 -6.01
CA LEU A 124 7.31 4.94 -6.29
C LEU A 124 8.57 4.22 -6.80
N THR A 125 9.31 4.88 -7.69
CA THR A 125 10.54 4.30 -8.24
C THR A 125 11.64 4.23 -7.19
N TYR A 126 11.75 5.24 -6.31
CA TYR A 126 12.70 5.29 -5.20
C TYR A 126 12.47 4.13 -4.24
N VAL A 127 11.25 3.97 -3.75
CA VAL A 127 10.90 2.88 -2.83
C VAL A 127 11.14 1.51 -3.47
N SER A 128 10.68 1.31 -4.71
CA SER A 128 10.82 0.04 -5.43
C SER A 128 12.28 -0.36 -5.64
N LEU A 129 13.11 0.56 -6.12
CA LEU A 129 14.53 0.28 -6.35
C LEU A 129 15.32 0.18 -5.04
N LEU A 130 14.98 0.98 -4.03
CA LEU A 130 15.61 0.88 -2.72
C LEU A 130 15.44 -0.52 -2.11
N LEU A 131 14.21 -1.06 -2.16
CA LEU A 131 13.92 -2.41 -1.67
C LEU A 131 14.68 -3.47 -2.47
N GLN A 132 14.76 -3.32 -3.81
CA GLN A 132 15.54 -4.23 -4.64
C GLN A 132 17.04 -4.19 -4.29
N GLU A 133 17.61 -2.99 -4.12
CA GLU A 133 19.02 -2.83 -3.73
C GLU A 133 19.31 -3.34 -2.30
N PHE A 134 18.30 -3.37 -1.42
CA PHE A 134 18.42 -4.01 -0.10
C PHE A 134 18.45 -5.54 -0.17
N GLY A 135 18.00 -6.15 -1.28
CA GLY A 135 17.98 -7.60 -1.47
C GLY A 135 16.60 -8.25 -1.37
N PHE A 136 15.53 -7.46 -1.32
CA PHE A 136 14.16 -8.00 -1.37
C PHE A 136 13.84 -8.57 -2.76
N LEU A 137 13.32 -9.79 -2.82
CA LEU A 137 12.78 -10.35 -4.06
C LEU A 137 11.47 -9.63 -4.45
N ARG A 138 11.15 -9.64 -5.74
CA ARG A 138 9.93 -8.97 -6.28
C ARG A 138 8.61 -9.55 -5.74
N ASN A 139 8.66 -10.73 -5.17
CA ASN A 139 7.53 -11.46 -4.59
C ASN A 139 7.53 -11.45 -3.05
N GLU A 140 8.50 -10.77 -2.41
CA GLU A 140 8.49 -10.63 -0.95
C GLU A 140 7.31 -9.79 -0.48
N VAL A 141 6.67 -10.24 0.59
CA VAL A 141 5.50 -9.56 1.16
C VAL A 141 5.96 -8.63 2.29
N LEU A 142 5.82 -7.33 2.07
CA LEU A 142 6.01 -6.32 3.11
C LEU A 142 4.70 -6.04 3.84
N LYS A 143 4.71 -6.11 5.17
CA LYS A 143 3.56 -5.79 6.01
C LYS A 143 3.49 -4.28 6.25
N LEU A 144 2.61 -3.60 5.51
CA LEU A 144 2.35 -2.18 5.71
C LEU A 144 1.45 -1.96 6.92
N THR A 145 1.89 -1.14 7.88
CA THR A 145 1.10 -0.89 9.09
C THR A 145 1.27 0.53 9.63
N GLN A 146 0.17 1.07 10.18
CA GLN A 146 0.16 2.30 10.98
C GLN A 146 0.14 1.99 12.49
N LYS A 147 -0.33 0.80 12.88
CA LYS A 147 -0.48 0.38 14.28
C LYS A 147 -0.26 -1.13 14.44
N ILE A 148 0.45 -1.53 15.49
CA ILE A 148 0.61 -2.93 15.90
C ILE A 148 -0.01 -3.10 17.28
N ASN A 149 -0.95 -4.03 17.44
CA ASN A 149 -1.68 -4.24 18.70
C ASN A 149 -2.30 -2.95 19.26
N ASN A 150 -2.86 -2.12 18.38
CA ASN A 150 -3.44 -0.81 18.67
C ASN A 150 -2.45 0.26 19.17
N VAL A 151 -1.14 -0.02 19.14
CA VAL A 151 -0.08 0.94 19.43
C VAL A 151 0.45 1.51 18.12
N GLU A 152 0.63 2.83 18.06
CA GLU A 152 1.19 3.52 16.90
C GLU A 152 2.59 3.02 16.58
N THR A 153 2.82 2.67 15.31
CA THR A 153 4.15 2.29 14.85
C THR A 153 4.99 3.54 14.63
N ASN A 154 5.72 3.93 15.68
CA ASN A 154 6.71 4.99 15.64
C ASN A 154 7.92 4.66 16.52
N TRP A 155 8.95 5.49 16.43
CA TRP A 155 10.21 5.32 17.14
C TRP A 155 10.14 5.66 18.64
N ALA A 156 9.06 6.29 19.11
CA ALA A 156 8.98 6.84 20.46
C ALA A 156 9.00 5.75 21.55
N LEU A 157 8.30 4.63 21.32
CA LEU A 157 8.26 3.52 22.27
C LEU A 157 9.66 2.91 22.50
N GLY A 158 10.41 2.69 21.41
CA GLY A 158 11.79 2.19 21.48
C GLY A 158 12.73 3.16 22.19
N ALA A 159 12.59 4.47 21.92
CA ALA A 159 13.38 5.50 22.59
C ALA A 159 13.14 5.53 24.11
N ILE A 160 11.89 5.36 24.55
CA ILE A 160 11.54 5.28 25.97
C ILE A 160 12.16 4.04 26.62
N PHE A 161 12.06 2.86 25.98
CA PHE A 161 12.68 1.65 26.52
C PHE A 161 14.18 1.78 26.65
N HIS A 162 14.85 2.32 25.63
CA HIS A 162 16.28 2.58 25.66
C HIS A 162 16.67 3.56 26.79
N TYR A 163 15.85 4.59 27.01
CA TYR A 163 16.05 5.53 28.11
C TYR A 163 15.91 4.85 29.49
N ILE A 164 14.88 4.02 29.69
CA ILE A 164 14.66 3.28 30.94
C ILE A 164 15.80 2.28 31.20
N ASP A 165 16.25 1.55 30.18
CA ASP A 165 17.35 0.59 30.30
C ASP A 165 18.66 1.29 30.71
N SER A 166 18.95 2.44 30.10
CA SER A 166 20.06 3.31 30.49
C SER A 166 20.02 3.71 31.97
N LEU A 167 18.84 4.08 32.50
CA LEU A 167 18.67 4.41 33.91
C LEU A 167 18.92 3.21 34.83
N ASN A 168 18.46 2.02 34.45
CA ASN A 168 18.68 0.80 35.21
C ASN A 168 20.15 0.35 35.18
N GLY A 169 20.83 0.51 34.04
CA GLY A 169 22.28 0.27 33.91
C GLY A 169 23.14 1.24 34.72
N GLN A 170 22.75 2.51 34.83
CA GLN A 170 23.39 3.49 35.71
C GLN A 170 23.22 3.11 37.19
N LYS A 171 22.03 2.63 37.58
CA LYS A 171 21.75 2.18 38.94
C LYS A 171 22.57 0.94 39.33
N SER A 172 22.85 0.04 38.39
CA SER A 172 23.69 -1.14 38.60
C SER A 172 25.20 -0.86 38.64
N ARG A 173 25.67 0.29 38.14
CA ARG A 173 27.09 0.71 38.20
C ARG A 173 27.42 1.59 39.41
N ALA A 174 26.40 2.10 40.09
CA ALA A 174 26.52 2.95 41.28
C ALA A 174 26.40 2.17 42.61
N LEU A 175 26.34 0.84 42.54
CA LEU A 175 26.35 -0.14 43.63
C LEU A 175 27.59 -1.03 43.48
#